data_AF-A0A850R3H9-F1
#
_entry.id   AF-A0A850R3H9-F1
#
_cell.length_a   1.000
_cell.length_b   1.000
_cell.length_c   1.000
_cell.angle_alpha   90.00
_cell.angle_beta   90.00
_cell.angle_gamma   90.00
#
_symmetry.space_group_name_H-M   'P 1'
#
loop_
_entity.id
_entity.type
_entity.pdbx_description
1 polymer ?
#
loop_
_entity_poly.entity_id
_entity_poly.type
_entity_poly.pdbx_seq_one_letter_code
_entity_poly.pdbx_strand_id
1 'polypeptide(L)'
;MSSQLALPETRHYLSVPKCLFQAIARLSWPARDRLFEQALSQVQGRTPVLVCDANRRLLRPCHPARARELLTRKRARLLCADPPLLQLRHAVVAGTEPCA
;
A
#
# COMPACT_ATOMS: atom_id res chain seq x y z
N MET A 1 -36.97 8.80 -17.09
CA MET A 1 -35.66 9.45 -17.24
C MET A 1 -34.73 8.85 -16.21
N SER A 2 -33.98 7.82 -16.60
CA SER A 2 -33.16 7.01 -15.69
C SER A 2 -31.83 7.74 -15.43
N SER A 3 -31.64 8.22 -14.21
CA SER A 3 -30.40 8.84 -13.77
C SER A 3 -29.36 7.74 -13.57
N GLN A 4 -28.42 7.62 -14.51
CA GLN A 4 -27.20 6.85 -14.32
C GLN A 4 -26.40 7.53 -13.20
N LEU A 5 -26.46 6.97 -11.99
CA LEU A 5 -25.52 7.27 -10.92
C LEU A 5 -24.12 6.96 -11.47
N ALA A 6 -23.40 7.99 -11.87
CA ALA A 6 -21.99 7.89 -12.21
C ALA A 6 -21.26 7.36 -10.98
N LEU A 7 -20.92 6.07 -10.99
CA LEU A 7 -20.00 5.49 -10.01
C LEU A 7 -18.76 6.39 -10.01
N PRO A 8 -18.30 6.87 -8.85
CA PRO A 8 -17.11 7.71 -8.80
C PRO A 8 -15.98 6.93 -9.49
N GLU A 9 -15.39 7.52 -10.54
CA GLU A 9 -14.22 6.98 -11.23
C GLU A 9 -13.11 6.78 -10.20
N THR A 10 -13.07 5.59 -9.61
CA THR A 10 -12.14 5.29 -8.55
C THR A 10 -10.85 4.86 -9.22
N ARG A 11 -9.96 5.83 -9.43
CA ARG A 11 -8.65 5.57 -10.02
C ARG A 11 -7.74 4.95 -8.97
N HIS A 12 -7.34 3.70 -9.21
CA HIS A 12 -6.42 2.97 -8.35
C HIS A 12 -5.00 3.07 -8.90
N TYR A 13 -4.08 3.62 -8.11
CA TYR A 13 -2.67 3.73 -8.49
C TYR A 13 -1.85 2.59 -7.88
N LEU A 14 -1.23 1.80 -8.74
CA LEU A 14 -0.34 0.69 -8.36
C LEU A 14 1.10 1.03 -8.74
N SER A 15 1.99 1.01 -7.76
CA SER A 15 3.44 1.09 -8.00
C SER A 15 3.96 -0.33 -8.22
N VAL A 16 4.48 -0.61 -9.41
CA VAL A 16 5.06 -1.91 -9.77
C VAL A 16 6.53 -1.76 -10.15
N PRO A 17 7.38 -2.77 -9.89
CA PRO A 17 8.75 -2.80 -10.40
C PRO A 17 8.78 -2.68 -11.93
N LYS A 18 9.82 -2.04 -12.49
CA LYS A 18 9.96 -1.82 -13.94
C LYS A 18 9.85 -3.11 -14.76
N CYS A 19 10.46 -4.19 -14.29
CA CYS A 19 10.44 -5.49 -14.96
C CYS A 19 9.02 -6.06 -15.03
N LEU A 20 8.25 -5.91 -13.95
CA LEU A 20 6.85 -6.34 -13.88
C LEU A 20 5.97 -5.49 -14.80
N PHE A 21 6.18 -4.17 -14.82
CA PHE A 21 5.50 -3.29 -15.75
C PHE A 21 5.74 -3.68 -17.21
N GLN A 22 6.99 -3.97 -17.58
CA GLN A 22 7.34 -4.41 -18.93
C GLN A 22 6.67 -5.75 -19.30
N ALA A 23 6.58 -6.68 -18.36
CA ALA A 23 5.87 -7.94 -18.59
C ALA A 23 4.36 -7.72 -18.79
N ILE A 24 3.72 -6.88 -17.96
CA ILE A 24 2.30 -6.54 -18.09
C ILE A 24 2.03 -5.79 -19.40
N ALA A 25 2.93 -4.90 -19.81
CA ALA A 25 2.81 -4.14 -21.06
C ALA A 25 2.82 -5.04 -22.31
N ARG A 26 3.34 -6.27 -22.24
CA ARG A 26 3.29 -7.24 -23.34
C ARG A 26 1.97 -8.00 -23.43
N LEU A 27 1.14 -7.96 -22.38
CA LEU A 27 -0.16 -8.61 -22.37
C LEU A 27 -1.16 -7.84 -23.24
N SER A 28 -2.12 -8.56 -23.82
CA SER A 28 -3.28 -7.96 -24.47
C SER A 28 -4.16 -7.24 -23.44
N TRP A 29 -4.93 -6.24 -23.88
CA TRP A 29 -5.84 -5.50 -23.00
C TRP A 29 -6.75 -6.39 -22.14
N PRO A 30 -7.44 -7.43 -22.68
CA PRO A 30 -8.26 -8.32 -21.87
C PRO A 30 -7.48 -9.11 -20.82
N ALA A 31 -6.22 -9.47 -21.10
CA ALA A 31 -5.37 -10.18 -20.16
C ALA A 31 -4.85 -9.26 -19.05
N ARG A 32 -4.61 -7.98 -19.35
CA ARG A 32 -4.26 -6.96 -18.35
C ARG A 32 -5.42 -6.74 -17.38
N ASP A 33 -6.63 -6.55 -17.89
CA ASP A 33 -7.80 -6.29 -17.05
C ASP A 33 -8.07 -7.44 -16.09
N ARG A 34 -8.02 -8.70 -16.57
CA ARG A 34 -8.14 -9.87 -15.69
C ARG A 34 -7.06 -9.93 -14.61
N LEU A 35 -5.81 -9.65 -14.97
CA LEU A 35 -4.69 -9.63 -14.03
C LEU A 35 -4.89 -8.54 -12.97
N PHE A 36 -5.33 -7.35 -13.38
CA PHE A 36 -5.59 -6.25 -12.45
C PHE A 36 -6.82 -6.50 -11.58
N GLU A 37 -7.93 -7.03 -12.13
CA GLU A 37 -9.09 -7.41 -11.33
C GLU A 37 -8.74 -8.51 -10.31
N GLN A 38 -7.95 -9.51 -10.70
CA GLN A 38 -7.50 -10.57 -9.81
C GLN A 38 -6.54 -10.05 -8.73
N ALA A 39 -5.64 -9.14 -9.08
CA ALA A 39 -4.77 -8.48 -8.09
C ALA A 39 -5.58 -7.55 -7.18
N LEU A 40 -6.58 -6.86 -7.70
CA LEU A 40 -7.47 -5.99 -6.93
C LEU A 40 -8.37 -6.81 -6.03
N SER A 41 -8.90 -7.97 -6.45
CA SER A 41 -9.72 -8.82 -5.58
C SER A 41 -8.92 -9.42 -4.42
N GLN A 42 -7.62 -9.65 -4.60
CA GLN A 42 -6.70 -10.01 -3.51
C GLN A 42 -6.43 -8.85 -2.53
N VAL A 43 -6.71 -7.61 -2.93
CA VAL A 43 -6.36 -6.38 -2.18
C VAL A 43 -7.62 -5.59 -1.74
N GLN A 44 -8.80 -5.92 -2.28
CA GLN A 44 -10.09 -5.32 -1.93
C GLN A 44 -10.40 -5.67 -0.47
N GLY A 45 -10.11 -4.70 0.40
CA GLY A 45 -10.08 -4.88 1.85
C GLY A 45 -9.05 -4.00 2.57
N ARG A 46 -8.18 -3.25 1.85
CA ARG A 46 -7.25 -2.24 2.40
C ARG A 46 -6.64 -2.67 3.74
N THR A 47 -5.97 -3.82 3.81
CA THR A 47 -5.31 -4.26 5.04
C THR A 47 -4.31 -3.19 5.45
N PRO A 48 -4.58 -2.44 6.53
CA PRO A 48 -3.70 -1.35 6.90
C PRO A 48 -2.39 -1.99 7.37
N VAL A 49 -1.28 -1.43 6.92
CA VAL A 49 0.03 -2.03 7.18
C VAL A 49 0.35 -1.79 8.64
N LEU A 50 0.51 -2.88 9.42
CA LEU A 50 0.89 -2.78 10.81
C LEU A 50 2.30 -2.20 10.91
N VAL A 51 2.51 -1.31 11.87
CA VAL A 51 3.82 -0.69 12.09
C VAL A 51 4.15 -0.79 13.57
N CYS A 52 5.39 -1.14 13.89
CA CYS A 52 5.94 -1.01 15.23
C CYS A 52 7.19 -0.12 15.24
N ASP A 53 7.49 0.45 16.40
CA ASP A 53 8.72 1.20 16.61
C ASP A 53 9.96 0.29 16.80
N ALA A 54 11.12 0.89 17.05
CA ALA A 54 12.35 0.14 17.31
C ALA A 54 12.25 -0.79 18.55
N ASN A 55 11.40 -0.46 19.52
CA ASN A 55 11.16 -1.24 20.75
C ASN A 55 10.06 -2.29 20.59
N ARG A 56 9.58 -2.54 19.36
CA ARG A 56 8.46 -3.45 19.04
C ARG A 56 7.11 -3.00 19.60
N ARG A 57 6.95 -1.73 19.98
CA ARG A 57 5.64 -1.17 20.35
C ARG A 57 4.82 -0.93 19.09
N LEU A 58 3.62 -1.50 19.02
CA LEU A 58 2.70 -1.26 17.92
C LEU A 58 2.26 0.20 17.87
N LEU A 59 2.33 0.76 16.66
CA LEU A 59 1.87 2.09 16.31
C LEU A 59 0.55 2.00 15.53
N ARG A 60 -0.03 3.15 15.21
CA ARG A 60 -1.20 3.20 14.33
C ARG A 60 -0.84 2.58 12.97
N PRO A 61 -1.67 1.65 12.46
CA PRO A 61 -1.49 1.10 11.13
C PRO A 61 -1.41 2.21 10.07
N CYS A 62 -0.55 2.04 9.08
CA CYS A 62 -0.32 3.05 8.05
C CYS A 62 -0.81 2.60 6.68
N HIS A 63 -1.05 3.58 5.80
CA HIS A 63 -1.43 3.31 4.43
C HIS A 63 -0.28 2.61 3.67
N PRO A 64 -0.55 1.65 2.76
CA PRO A 64 0.49 0.94 2.01
C PRO A 64 1.46 1.87 1.26
N ALA A 65 0.98 3.02 0.78
CA ALA A 65 1.85 4.03 0.16
C ALA A 65 2.92 4.56 1.12
N ARG A 66 2.54 4.83 2.38
CA ARG A 66 3.47 5.28 3.43
C ARG A 66 4.43 4.16 3.85
N ALA A 67 3.95 2.93 3.95
CA ALA A 67 4.79 1.77 4.20
C ALA A 67 5.89 1.61 3.14
N ARG A 68 5.54 1.73 1.86
CA ARG A 68 6.50 1.73 0.75
C ARG A 68 7.51 2.85 0.88
N GLU A 69 7.05 4.08 1.15
CA GLU A 69 7.95 5.22 1.35
C GLU A 69 8.98 4.96 2.47
N LEU A 70 8.53 4.40 3.60
CA LEU A 70 9.40 4.04 4.73
C LEU A 70 10.44 2.98 4.37
N LEU A 71 10.05 1.97 3.60
CA LEU A 71 10.97 0.92 3.11
C LEU A 71 11.99 1.50 2.11
N THR A 72 11.53 2.25 1.11
CA THR A 72 12.39 2.86 0.09
C THR A 72 13.42 3.82 0.71
N ARG A 73 13.01 4.61 1.70
CA ARG A 73 13.91 5.53 2.43
C ARG A 73 14.78 4.83 3.47
N LYS A 74 14.77 3.49 3.54
CA LYS A 74 15.49 2.68 4.55
C LYS A 74 15.16 3.10 5.99
N ARG A 75 13.97 3.66 6.24
CA ARG A 75 13.49 4.08 7.58
C ARG A 75 12.75 2.98 8.32
N ALA A 76 12.35 1.92 7.62
CA ALA A 76 11.72 0.74 8.18
C ALA A 76 12.30 -0.55 7.58
N ARG A 77 11.96 -1.68 8.19
CA ARG A 77 12.17 -3.03 7.65
C ARG A 77 10.87 -3.83 7.71
N LEU A 78 10.66 -4.73 6.76
CA LEU A 78 9.54 -5.68 6.77
C LEU A 78 9.87 -6.79 7.77
N LEU A 79 8.94 -7.09 8.68
CA LEU A 79 9.03 -8.21 9.64
C LEU A 79 8.16 -9.38 9.22
N CYS A 80 6.95 -9.11 8.75
CA CYS A 80 6.01 -10.13 8.26
C CYS A 80 5.36 -9.63 6.96
N ALA A 81 5.13 -10.54 6.01
CA ALA A 81 4.48 -10.22 4.74
C ALA A 81 2.95 -10.36 4.80
N ASP A 82 2.42 -11.25 5.65
CA ASP A 82 0.99 -11.48 5.81
C ASP A 82 0.64 -11.88 7.26
N PRO A 83 -0.06 -11.03 8.04
CA PRO A 83 -0.41 -9.65 7.71
C PRO A 83 0.86 -8.77 7.63
N PRO A 84 0.89 -7.74 6.76
CA PRO A 84 2.07 -6.93 6.54
C PRO A 84 2.44 -6.12 7.80
N LEU A 85 3.64 -6.38 8.35
CA LEU A 85 4.17 -5.73 9.55
C LEU A 85 5.53 -5.10 9.26
N LEU A 86 5.65 -3.79 9.48
CA LEU A 86 6.90 -3.04 9.38
C LEU A 86 7.42 -2.65 10.76
N GLN A 87 8.75 -2.64 10.91
CA GLN A 87 9.43 -2.06 12.06
C GLN A 87 10.20 -0.81 11.64
N LEU A 88 9.96 0.30 12.33
CA LEU A 88 10.75 1.52 12.17
C LEU A 88 12.16 1.34 12.75
N ARG A 89 13.17 1.88 12.06
CA ARG A 89 14.56 1.79 12.52
C ARG A 89 14.88 2.69 13.71
N HIS A 90 14.10 3.76 13.88
CA HIS A 90 14.24 4.71 14.97
C HIS A 90 12.99 4.66 15.83
N ALA A 91 13.17 4.78 17.14
CA ALA A 91 12.07 4.97 18.06
C ALA A 91 11.33 6.26 17.72
N VAL A 92 10.00 6.19 17.63
CA VAL A 92 9.17 7.39 17.55
C VAL A 92 8.90 7.80 18.99
N VAL A 93 9.42 8.95 19.40
CA VAL A 93 9.04 9.55 20.68
C VAL A 93 7.56 9.92 20.57
N ALA A 94 6.70 9.20 21.29
CA ALA A 94 5.28 9.50 21.34
C ALA A 94 5.09 10.81 22.12
N GLY A 95 5.07 11.94 21.41
CA GLY A 95 4.80 13.24 22.03
C GLY A 95 5.47 14.40 21.30
N THR A 96 4.89 14.84 20.19
CA THR A 96 4.91 16.24 19.75
C THR A 96 3.85 16.40 18.66
N GLU A 97 2.67 16.85 19.08
CA GLU A 97 1.73 17.48 18.18
C GLU A 97 2.36 18.82 17.73
N PRO A 98 2.54 19.10 16.43
CA PRO A 98 2.87 20.45 16.02
C PRO A 98 1.60 21.30 16.12
N CYS A 99 1.46 22.05 17.21
CA CYS A 99 0.72 23.31 17.17
C CYS A 99 1.55 24.32 16.36
N ALA A 100 1.02 24.75 15.22
CA ALA A 100 1.26 26.07 14.64
C ALA A 100 0.07 26.40 13.74
#